data_AF-A0A2E9XBR2-F1
#
_entry.id   AF-A0A2E9XBR2-F1
#
_cell.length_a   1.000
_cell.length_b   1.000
_cell.length_c   1.000
_cell.angle_alpha   90.00
_cell.angle_beta   90.00
_cell.angle_gamma   90.00
#
_symmetry.space_group_name_H-M   'P 1'
#
loop_
_entity.id
_entity.type
_entity.pdbx_description
1 polymer ?
#
loop_
_entity_poly.entity_id
_entity_poly.type
_entity_poly.pdbx_seq_one_letter_code
_entity_poly.pdbx_strand_id
1 'polypeptide(L)'
;MAELPELETARRDLDKDLSGKKIKDVEVIGPVKQIVPGATKKALSDSLSGMKIVDVRRVGMLLVMGIGDEQSFVIDVGPTGFLQRTASSDVIDDRTQLTIGFTQGGELRLLDPGDGARVSVVATENLEEAFPEMLPMGFDPIEEPMSWTAFGQLLVPQNRKLKGLLMDDSFVVGLGPIYSDEILHAALLRHDRIGSKLITQEIRRLYRAIVETVHNACKHRGVSIGDMVDVFGESGGYDEYIEVYGRVGERSRNGRGDVMQSRVGGIPHYYCDYQV
;
A
#
# COMPACT_ATOMS: atom_id res chain seq x y z
N MET A 1 -7.21 0.43 -5.52
CA MET A 1 -6.66 -0.09 -4.25
C MET A 1 -5.16 -0.05 -4.39
N ALA A 2 -4.49 0.84 -3.67
CA ALA A 2 -3.04 0.83 -3.62
C ALA A 2 -2.61 -0.36 -2.75
N GLU A 3 -1.71 -1.20 -3.26
CA GLU A 3 -1.03 -2.21 -2.45
C GLU A 3 0.31 -1.61 -1.97
N LEU A 4 1.09 -2.39 -1.21
CA LEU A 4 2.34 -1.95 -0.61
C LEU A 4 3.30 -1.25 -1.62
N PRO A 5 3.53 -1.77 -2.84
CA PRO A 5 4.42 -1.13 -3.81
C PRO A 5 4.00 0.26 -4.27
N GLU A 6 2.70 0.48 -4.48
CA GLU A 6 2.17 1.79 -4.87
C GLU A 6 2.32 2.79 -3.71
N LEU A 7 2.02 2.35 -2.48
CA LEU A 7 2.15 3.21 -1.31
C LEU A 7 3.60 3.58 -1.05
N GLU A 8 4.55 2.64 -1.20
CA GLU A 8 5.98 2.93 -1.07
C GLU A 8 6.48 3.85 -2.18
N THR A 9 5.98 3.69 -3.40
CA THR A 9 6.30 4.60 -4.52
C THR A 9 5.83 6.02 -4.19
N ALA A 10 4.58 6.17 -3.77
CA ALA A 10 4.02 7.45 -3.35
C ALA A 10 4.81 8.04 -2.17
N ARG A 11 5.21 7.23 -1.17
CA ARG A 11 6.04 7.68 -0.05
C ARG A 11 7.37 8.28 -0.52
N ARG A 12 8.11 7.59 -1.39
CA ARG A 12 9.41 8.05 -1.91
C ARG A 12 9.28 9.36 -2.68
N ASP A 13 8.26 9.46 -3.51
CA ASP A 13 7.98 10.63 -4.32
C ASP A 13 7.58 11.83 -3.47
N LEU A 14 6.71 11.61 -2.49
CA LEU A 14 6.25 12.64 -1.56
C LEU A 14 7.37 13.09 -0.62
N ASP A 15 8.23 12.19 -0.15
CA ASP A 15 9.39 12.58 0.66
C ASP A 15 10.32 13.49 -0.15
N LYS A 16 10.62 13.12 -1.40
CA LYS A 16 11.44 13.94 -2.27
C LYS A 16 10.80 15.30 -2.62
N ASP A 17 9.50 15.34 -2.82
CA ASP A 17 8.78 16.55 -3.24
C ASP A 17 8.38 17.45 -2.06
N LEU A 18 7.94 16.90 -0.93
CA LEU A 18 7.30 17.64 0.15
C LEU A 18 8.22 17.98 1.31
N SER A 19 9.28 17.20 1.55
CA SER A 19 10.20 17.46 2.64
C SER A 19 10.84 18.84 2.49
N GLY A 20 10.69 19.66 3.53
CA GLY A 20 11.10 21.06 3.52
C GLY A 20 10.00 22.07 3.17
N LYS A 21 8.88 21.65 2.56
CA LYS A 21 7.78 22.55 2.19
C LYS A 21 6.95 22.96 3.40
N LYS A 22 6.39 24.17 3.33
CA LYS A 22 5.49 24.72 4.32
C LYS A 22 4.05 24.56 3.86
N ILE A 23 3.21 23.97 4.71
CA ILE A 23 1.77 23.88 4.51
C ILE A 23 1.21 25.30 4.62
N LYS A 24 0.46 25.72 3.60
CA LYS A 24 -0.23 27.01 3.56
C LYS A 24 -1.60 26.90 4.23
N ASP A 25 -2.36 25.88 3.85
CA ASP A 25 -3.72 25.64 4.25
C ASP A 25 -4.08 24.16 4.06
N VAL A 26 -5.07 23.70 4.81
CA VAL A 26 -5.66 22.37 4.69
C VAL A 26 -7.17 22.51 4.68
N GLU A 27 -7.84 21.86 3.74
CA GLU A 27 -9.30 21.89 3.62
C GLU A 27 -9.87 20.47 3.61
N VAL A 28 -10.80 20.21 4.53
CA VAL A 28 -11.52 18.93 4.61
C VAL A 28 -12.85 19.02 3.88
N ILE A 29 -12.84 18.63 2.61
CA ILE A 29 -13.98 18.73 1.70
C ILE A 29 -15.00 17.63 1.99
N GLY A 30 -14.56 16.37 1.90
CA GLY A 30 -15.43 15.19 1.98
C GLY A 30 -15.61 14.62 3.41
N PRO A 31 -16.22 13.41 3.51
CA PRO A 31 -16.44 12.69 4.77
C PRO A 31 -15.23 11.92 5.33
N VAL A 32 -13.98 12.20 4.94
CA VAL A 32 -12.78 11.58 5.53
C VAL A 32 -12.84 11.53 7.05
N LYS A 33 -12.52 10.36 7.60
CA LYS A 33 -12.68 10.09 9.03
C LYS A 33 -11.46 10.61 9.78
N GLN A 34 -11.71 11.27 10.91
CA GLN A 34 -10.66 11.63 11.86
C GLN A 34 -10.56 10.55 12.93
N ILE A 35 -9.34 10.15 13.26
CA ILE A 35 -9.10 9.00 14.15
C ILE A 35 -9.18 9.42 15.62
N VAL A 36 -8.74 10.62 15.95
CA VAL A 36 -8.81 11.14 17.32
C VAL A 36 -10.25 11.52 17.67
N PRO A 37 -10.87 10.93 18.71
CA PRO A 37 -12.23 11.26 19.13
C PRO A 37 -12.38 12.75 19.46
N GLY A 38 -13.42 13.38 18.92
CA GLY A 38 -13.70 14.81 19.14
C GLY A 38 -12.86 15.76 18.31
N ALA A 39 -11.93 15.26 17.48
CA ALA A 39 -11.23 16.08 16.51
C ALA A 39 -12.22 16.66 15.49
N THR A 40 -12.05 17.95 15.18
CA THR A 40 -12.92 18.66 14.22
C THR A 40 -12.15 18.97 12.95
N LYS A 41 -12.86 19.14 11.82
CA LYS A 41 -12.26 19.59 10.55
C LYS A 41 -11.39 20.85 10.74
N LYS A 42 -11.87 21.78 11.56
CA LYS A 42 -11.16 23.02 11.90
C LYS A 42 -9.90 22.75 12.73
N ALA A 43 -9.99 21.93 13.77
CA ALA A 43 -8.83 21.60 14.61
C ALA A 43 -7.70 20.94 13.79
N LEU A 44 -8.04 20.04 12.86
CA LEU A 44 -7.07 19.46 11.93
C LEU A 44 -6.40 20.54 11.07
N SER A 45 -7.21 21.41 10.46
CA SER A 45 -6.71 22.48 9.58
C SER A 45 -5.81 23.47 10.33
N ASP A 46 -6.21 23.88 11.52
CA ASP A 46 -5.46 24.79 12.40
C ASP A 46 -4.14 24.15 12.86
N SER A 47 -4.11 22.83 13.10
CA SER A 47 -2.89 22.11 13.52
C SER A 47 -1.82 21.97 12.43
N LEU A 48 -2.23 22.01 11.15
CA LEU A 48 -1.34 21.81 10.01
C LEU A 48 -0.92 23.12 9.34
N SER A 49 -1.77 24.14 9.36
CA SER A 49 -1.53 25.39 8.66
C SER A 49 -0.26 26.09 9.17
N GLY A 50 0.66 26.39 8.27
CA GLY A 50 1.95 26.99 8.59
C GLY A 50 3.02 26.02 9.10
N MET A 51 2.71 24.73 9.28
CA MET A 51 3.71 23.73 9.65
C MET A 51 4.61 23.40 8.47
N LYS A 52 5.85 22.99 8.78
CA LYS A 52 6.82 22.52 7.79
C LYS A 52 6.84 20.99 7.81
N ILE A 53 6.78 20.36 6.64
CA ILE A 53 7.01 18.92 6.51
C ILE A 53 8.51 18.67 6.64
N VAL A 54 8.88 17.79 7.56
CA VAL A 54 10.26 17.41 7.85
C VAL A 54 10.68 16.26 6.94
N ASP A 55 9.87 15.20 6.93
CA ASP A 55 10.07 13.97 6.19
C ASP A 55 8.73 13.33 5.82
N VAL A 56 8.75 12.37 4.89
CA VAL A 56 7.62 11.47 4.62
C VAL A 56 8.09 10.02 4.71
N ARG A 57 7.59 9.32 5.73
CA ARG A 57 7.86 7.90 5.99
C ARG A 57 6.59 7.06 5.87
N ARG A 58 6.76 5.75 5.85
CA ARG A 58 5.66 4.79 5.86
C ARG A 58 5.80 3.88 7.07
N VAL A 59 4.70 3.59 7.72
CA VAL A 59 4.63 2.62 8.81
C VAL A 59 3.48 1.67 8.49
N GLY A 60 3.79 0.43 8.11
CA GLY A 60 2.80 -0.48 7.54
C GLY A 60 2.13 0.11 6.30
N MET A 61 0.80 0.27 6.34
CA MET A 61 0.02 0.90 5.27
C MET A 61 -0.34 2.37 5.54
N LEU A 62 0.35 3.02 6.49
CA LEU A 62 0.19 4.43 6.81
C LEU A 62 1.28 5.27 6.15
N LEU A 63 0.90 6.41 5.59
CA LEU A 63 1.84 7.50 5.28
C LEU A 63 1.92 8.44 6.46
N VAL A 64 3.14 8.70 6.92
CA VAL A 64 3.44 9.50 8.11
C VAL A 64 4.36 10.63 7.70
N MET A 65 3.86 11.86 7.77
CA MET A 65 4.62 13.06 7.49
C MET A 65 5.04 13.70 8.82
N GLY A 66 6.35 13.82 9.07
CA GLY A 66 6.83 14.57 10.23
C GLY A 66 6.48 16.06 10.05
N ILE A 67 5.86 16.66 11.07
CA ILE A 67 5.52 18.09 11.09
C ILE A 67 6.06 18.74 12.37
N GLY A 68 6.94 19.72 12.22
CA GLY A 68 7.68 20.25 13.37
C GLY A 68 8.59 19.18 14.00
N ASP A 69 8.87 19.28 15.30
CA ASP A 69 9.86 18.42 15.96
C ASP A 69 9.28 17.12 16.54
N GLU A 70 8.02 17.11 16.95
CA GLU A 70 7.42 16.00 17.72
C GLU A 70 6.04 15.55 17.23
N GLN A 71 5.52 16.12 16.15
CA GLN A 71 4.20 15.77 15.62
C GLN A 71 4.29 15.05 14.29
N SER A 72 3.31 14.18 14.05
CA SER A 72 3.16 13.43 12.82
C SER A 72 1.76 13.67 12.25
N PHE A 73 1.70 14.04 10.98
CA PHE A 73 0.47 14.02 10.20
C PHE A 73 0.37 12.69 9.48
N VAL A 74 -0.68 11.93 9.76
CA VAL A 74 -0.84 10.56 9.32
C VAL A 74 -2.02 10.46 8.36
N ILE A 75 -1.79 9.79 7.23
CA ILE A 75 -2.80 9.45 6.23
C ILE A 75 -2.87 7.93 6.08
N ASP A 76 -4.04 7.38 6.34
CA ASP A 76 -4.49 6.08 5.86
C ASP A 76 -5.33 6.33 4.60
N VAL A 77 -4.81 5.94 3.43
CA VAL A 77 -5.53 6.14 2.16
C VAL A 77 -6.74 5.21 2.02
N GLY A 78 -6.86 4.20 2.89
CA GLY A 78 -7.94 3.22 2.83
C GLY A 78 -7.91 2.33 1.59
N PRO A 79 -8.92 1.47 1.41
CA PRO A 79 -8.94 0.48 0.34
C PRO A 79 -9.06 1.05 -1.08
N THR A 80 -9.66 2.23 -1.22
CA THR A 80 -10.00 2.86 -2.50
C THR A 80 -9.32 4.20 -2.72
N GLY A 81 -8.73 4.77 -1.68
CA GLY A 81 -8.13 6.08 -1.78
C GLY A 81 -6.73 6.07 -2.37
N PHE A 82 -6.32 7.24 -2.81
CA PHE A 82 -5.03 7.53 -3.40
C PHE A 82 -4.68 9.00 -3.20
N LEU A 83 -3.40 9.31 -3.37
CA LEU A 83 -2.86 10.65 -3.26
C LEU A 83 -2.53 11.20 -4.64
N GLN A 84 -2.74 12.50 -4.83
CA GLN A 84 -2.43 13.18 -6.08
C GLN A 84 -1.83 14.57 -5.85
N ARG A 85 -0.74 14.87 -6.54
CA ARG A 85 -0.14 16.19 -6.64
C ARG A 85 -0.76 16.94 -7.80
N THR A 86 -1.24 18.14 -7.52
CA THR A 86 -1.96 18.98 -8.48
C THR A 86 -1.50 20.43 -8.35
N ALA A 87 -1.74 21.24 -9.37
CA ALA A 87 -1.67 22.68 -9.23
C ALA A 87 -2.91 23.18 -8.47
N SER A 88 -2.75 24.24 -7.67
CA SER A 88 -3.89 24.83 -6.95
C SER A 88 -4.99 25.40 -7.86
N SER A 89 -4.69 25.62 -9.14
CA SER A 89 -5.67 26.04 -10.15
C SER A 89 -6.46 24.88 -10.75
N ASP A 90 -6.03 23.63 -10.54
CA ASP A 90 -6.68 22.47 -11.16
C ASP A 90 -8.05 22.24 -10.53
N VAL A 91 -9.02 21.85 -11.36
CA VAL A 91 -10.38 21.55 -10.92
C VAL A 91 -10.34 20.48 -9.83
N ILE A 92 -11.10 20.70 -8.75
CA ILE A 92 -11.21 19.74 -7.66
C ILE A 92 -12.10 18.58 -8.12
N ASP A 93 -11.56 17.37 -8.08
CA ASP A 93 -12.27 16.13 -8.36
C ASP A 93 -13.33 15.87 -7.26
N ASP A 94 -14.49 15.35 -7.63
CA ASP A 94 -15.61 15.12 -6.71
C ASP A 94 -15.32 14.03 -5.66
N ARG A 95 -14.31 13.19 -5.90
CA ARG A 95 -13.81 12.18 -4.94
C ARG A 95 -12.82 12.77 -3.93
N THR A 96 -12.48 14.06 -4.04
CA THR A 96 -11.50 14.72 -3.16
C THR A 96 -12.06 14.85 -1.75
N GLN A 97 -11.34 14.29 -0.79
CA GLN A 97 -11.69 14.30 0.62
C GLN A 97 -10.95 15.38 1.41
N LEU A 98 -9.67 15.58 1.09
CA LEU A 98 -8.77 16.50 1.77
C LEU A 98 -7.85 17.16 0.74
N THR A 99 -7.64 18.47 0.85
CA THR A 99 -6.60 19.20 0.13
C THR A 99 -5.58 19.75 1.13
N ILE A 100 -4.30 19.70 0.76
CA ILE A 100 -3.19 20.25 1.51
C ILE A 100 -2.45 21.18 0.55
N GLY A 101 -2.68 22.48 0.71
CA GLY A 101 -2.00 23.51 -0.06
C GLY A 101 -0.62 23.78 0.51
N PHE A 102 0.36 23.93 -0.37
CA PHE A 102 1.72 24.33 0.01
C PHE A 102 1.98 25.77 -0.41
N THR A 103 2.88 26.47 0.32
CA THR A 103 3.26 27.84 -0.05
C THR A 103 3.94 27.90 -1.42
N GLN A 104 4.51 26.79 -1.89
CA GLN A 104 5.09 26.61 -3.21
C GLN A 104 4.82 25.19 -3.71
N GLY A 105 4.57 25.05 -5.02
CA GLY A 105 4.43 23.74 -5.66
C GLY A 105 3.02 23.14 -5.67
N GLY A 106 1.96 23.91 -5.42
CA GLY A 106 0.56 23.43 -5.56
C GLY A 106 0.04 22.65 -4.35
N GLU A 107 -0.75 21.61 -4.61
CA GLU A 107 -1.53 20.87 -3.60
C GLU A 107 -1.28 19.36 -3.61
N LEU A 108 -1.29 18.75 -2.43
CA LEU A 108 -1.51 17.32 -2.27
C LEU A 108 -2.99 17.09 -1.97
N ARG A 109 -3.65 16.24 -2.75
CA ARG A 109 -5.06 15.88 -2.58
C ARG A 109 -5.16 14.41 -2.19
N LEU A 110 -6.00 14.11 -1.21
CA LEU A 110 -6.45 12.76 -0.88
C LEU A 110 -7.80 12.55 -1.55
N LEU A 111 -7.85 11.65 -2.52
CA LEU A 111 -9.06 11.21 -3.17
C LEU A 111 -9.44 9.87 -2.57
N ASP A 112 -10.70 9.69 -2.22
CA ASP A 112 -11.20 8.39 -1.75
C ASP A 112 -12.68 8.21 -2.08
N PRO A 113 -12.99 7.54 -3.21
CA PRO A 113 -14.38 7.28 -3.60
C PRO A 113 -15.11 6.29 -2.70
N GLY A 114 -14.44 5.61 -1.76
CA GLY A 114 -15.06 4.62 -0.86
C GLY A 114 -15.24 5.10 0.58
N ASP A 115 -14.90 6.35 0.90
CA ASP A 115 -15.00 6.95 2.24
C ASP A 115 -14.37 6.11 3.38
N GLY A 116 -13.33 5.34 3.04
CA GLY A 116 -12.53 4.51 3.93
C GLY A 116 -11.29 5.21 4.48
N ALA A 117 -10.85 6.30 3.87
CA ALA A 117 -9.64 7.00 4.23
C ALA A 117 -9.77 7.70 5.58
N ARG A 118 -8.62 7.81 6.27
CA ARG A 118 -8.54 8.38 7.60
C ARG A 118 -7.32 9.26 7.75
N VAL A 119 -7.48 10.33 8.53
CA VAL A 119 -6.39 11.29 8.77
C VAL A 119 -6.31 11.68 10.23
N SER A 120 -5.10 11.99 10.70
CA SER A 120 -4.88 12.43 12.07
C SER A 120 -3.60 13.24 12.21
N VAL A 121 -3.57 14.16 13.17
CA VAL A 121 -2.32 14.75 13.69
C VAL A 121 -2.13 14.24 15.10
N VAL A 122 -0.99 13.61 15.36
CA VAL A 122 -0.68 12.97 16.64
C VAL A 122 0.73 13.35 17.08
N ALA A 123 0.99 13.27 18.38
CA ALA A 123 2.37 13.23 18.85
C ALA A 123 3.03 11.98 18.27
N THR A 124 4.27 12.11 17.80
CA THR A 124 4.98 11.05 17.09
C THR A 124 5.19 9.82 17.96
N GLU A 125 5.42 10.02 19.26
CA GLU A 125 5.50 8.95 20.27
C GLU A 125 4.18 8.20 20.47
N ASN A 126 3.03 8.82 20.17
CA ASN A 126 1.70 8.24 20.36
C ASN A 126 1.15 7.61 19.06
N LEU A 127 1.98 7.41 18.04
CA LEU A 127 1.55 6.82 16.77
C LEU A 127 0.92 5.43 16.98
N GLU A 128 1.54 4.60 17.80
CA GLU A 128 1.06 3.26 18.18
C GLU A 128 -0.30 3.28 18.88
N GLU A 129 -0.50 4.21 19.81
CA GLU A 129 -1.75 4.34 20.55
C GLU A 129 -2.88 4.90 19.69
N ALA A 130 -2.56 5.74 18.72
CA ALA A 130 -3.53 6.34 17.82
C ALA A 130 -3.98 5.40 16.69
N PHE A 131 -3.13 4.42 16.30
CA PHE A 131 -3.42 3.46 15.23
C PHE A 131 -3.15 2.01 15.69
N PRO A 132 -3.74 1.56 16.81
CA PRO A 132 -3.41 0.28 17.43
C PRO A 132 -3.78 -0.93 16.55
N GLU A 133 -4.72 -0.76 15.61
CA GLU A 133 -5.11 -1.80 14.66
C GLU A 133 -4.25 -1.85 13.39
N MET A 134 -3.45 -0.82 13.11
CA MET A 134 -2.67 -0.69 11.86
C MET A 134 -1.16 -0.83 12.06
N LEU A 135 -0.72 -1.00 13.31
CA LEU A 135 0.69 -1.05 13.69
C LEU A 135 1.19 -2.41 14.16
N PRO A 136 0.38 -3.35 14.71
CA PRO A 136 0.78 -4.75 14.82
C PRO A 136 0.68 -5.40 13.43
N MET A 137 1.59 -5.00 12.55
CA MET A 137 1.68 -5.47 11.18
C MET A 137 2.63 -6.66 11.12
N GLY A 138 2.40 -7.51 10.13
CA GLY A 138 3.26 -8.65 9.84
C GLY A 138 4.60 -8.22 9.25
N PHE A 139 5.27 -9.17 8.61
CA PHE A 139 6.55 -8.93 7.93
C PHE A 139 6.40 -7.84 6.86
N ASP A 140 7.17 -6.76 6.97
CA ASP A 140 7.30 -5.74 5.92
C ASP A 140 8.50 -6.09 5.01
N PRO A 141 8.27 -6.52 3.76
CA PRO A 141 9.35 -6.92 2.86
C PRO A 141 10.24 -5.77 2.41
N ILE A 142 9.88 -4.50 2.66
CA ILE A 142 10.63 -3.31 2.23
C ILE A 142 11.43 -2.73 3.40
N GLU A 143 10.78 -2.48 4.53
CA GLU A 143 11.40 -1.80 5.69
C GLU A 143 12.06 -2.78 6.67
N GLU A 144 11.62 -4.03 6.73
CA GLU A 144 12.08 -5.02 7.71
C GLU A 144 12.72 -6.25 7.06
N PRO A 145 13.85 -6.09 6.34
CA PRO A 145 14.49 -7.21 5.66
C PRO A 145 14.88 -8.31 6.67
N MET A 146 14.39 -9.52 6.44
CA MET A 146 14.70 -10.67 7.30
C MET A 146 15.34 -11.82 6.53
N SER A 147 15.77 -12.86 7.25
CA SER A 147 16.24 -14.08 6.63
C SER A 147 15.06 -14.97 6.24
N TRP A 148 15.20 -15.78 5.18
CA TRP A 148 14.18 -16.78 4.84
C TRP A 148 13.92 -17.77 5.99
N THR A 149 14.91 -17.99 6.88
CA THR A 149 14.78 -18.80 8.08
C THR A 149 13.85 -18.16 9.12
N ALA A 150 13.97 -16.85 9.34
CA ALA A 150 13.07 -16.11 10.23
C ALA A 150 11.65 -16.08 9.66
N PHE A 151 11.50 -15.80 8.36
CA PHE A 151 10.21 -15.90 7.68
C PHE A 151 9.58 -17.30 7.81
N GLY A 152 10.40 -18.36 7.68
CA GLY A 152 9.94 -19.73 7.89
C GLY A 152 9.40 -19.97 9.30
N GLN A 153 10.00 -19.38 10.32
CA GLN A 153 9.51 -19.47 11.70
C GLN A 153 8.15 -18.76 11.88
N LEU A 154 7.90 -17.66 11.16
CA LEU A 154 6.59 -16.98 11.15
C LEU A 154 5.51 -17.78 10.40
N LEU A 155 5.90 -18.49 9.34
CA LEU A 155 5.00 -19.21 8.43
C LEU A 155 4.60 -20.61 8.94
N VAL A 156 5.50 -21.36 9.56
CA VAL A 156 5.25 -22.74 10.02
C VAL A 156 4.04 -22.86 10.98
N PRO A 157 3.79 -21.92 11.91
CA PRO A 157 2.59 -21.96 12.76
C PRO A 157 1.28 -21.70 12.01
N GLN A 158 1.32 -21.18 10.77
CA GLN A 158 0.14 -20.69 10.07
C GLN A 158 -0.66 -21.82 9.42
N ASN A 159 -1.73 -22.25 10.10
CA ASN A 159 -2.67 -23.27 9.57
C ASN A 159 -3.75 -22.65 8.65
N ARG A 160 -3.35 -21.69 7.80
CA ARG A 160 -4.21 -20.96 6.88
C ARG A 160 -3.77 -21.17 5.43
N LYS A 161 -4.70 -20.97 4.49
CA LYS A 161 -4.44 -21.04 3.04
C LYS A 161 -3.58 -19.87 2.59
N LEU A 162 -2.62 -20.10 1.71
CA LEU A 162 -1.61 -19.11 1.34
C LEU A 162 -2.18 -17.80 0.80
N LYS A 163 -3.14 -17.81 -0.14
CA LYS A 163 -3.66 -16.53 -0.69
C LYS A 163 -4.26 -15.65 0.40
N GLY A 164 -5.11 -16.22 1.25
CA GLY A 164 -5.71 -15.47 2.37
C GLY A 164 -4.75 -15.21 3.53
N LEU A 165 -3.56 -15.82 3.55
CA LEU A 165 -2.50 -15.52 4.50
C LEU A 165 -1.60 -14.39 3.98
N LEU A 166 -1.29 -14.37 2.68
CA LEU A 166 -0.54 -13.29 2.03
C LEU A 166 -1.33 -11.99 2.05
N MET A 167 -2.65 -12.04 1.85
CA MET A 167 -3.53 -10.86 1.92
C MET A 167 -3.90 -10.44 3.36
N ASP A 168 -3.22 -10.99 4.37
CA ASP A 168 -3.43 -10.61 5.75
C ASP A 168 -2.28 -9.73 6.23
N ASP A 169 -2.60 -8.47 6.48
CA ASP A 169 -1.67 -7.45 6.94
C ASP A 169 -0.95 -7.82 8.25
N SER A 170 -1.53 -8.69 9.08
CA SER A 170 -0.88 -9.22 10.30
C SER A 170 0.19 -10.28 10.01
N PHE A 171 0.26 -10.80 8.78
CA PHE A 171 1.29 -11.76 8.34
C PHE A 171 2.30 -11.13 7.38
N VAL A 172 1.84 -10.47 6.31
CA VAL A 172 2.69 -9.69 5.40
C VAL A 172 1.97 -8.38 5.08
N VAL A 173 2.68 -7.27 5.24
CA VAL A 173 2.14 -5.93 5.07
C VAL A 173 1.69 -5.69 3.63
N GLY A 174 0.44 -5.27 3.44
CA GLY A 174 -0.02 -4.53 2.27
C GLY A 174 -0.05 -5.31 0.96
N LEU A 175 -0.02 -6.64 0.99
CA LEU A 175 -0.24 -7.44 -0.22
C LEU A 175 -1.74 -7.59 -0.47
N GLY A 176 -2.18 -7.24 -1.66
CA GLY A 176 -3.56 -7.39 -2.10
C GLY A 176 -3.72 -8.46 -3.19
N PRO A 177 -4.85 -8.42 -3.93
CA PRO A 177 -5.16 -9.41 -4.96
C PRO A 177 -4.13 -9.48 -6.09
N ILE A 178 -3.47 -8.37 -6.44
CA ILE A 178 -2.53 -8.31 -7.55
C ILE A 178 -1.25 -9.04 -7.16
N TYR A 179 -0.56 -8.55 -6.13
CA TYR A 179 0.75 -9.09 -5.80
C TYR A 179 0.65 -10.49 -5.17
N SER A 180 -0.44 -10.83 -4.47
CA SER A 180 -0.62 -12.20 -3.97
C SER A 180 -0.69 -13.25 -5.09
N ASP A 181 -1.34 -12.94 -6.22
CA ASP A 181 -1.44 -13.85 -7.37
C ASP A 181 -0.08 -14.01 -8.06
N GLU A 182 0.62 -12.89 -8.30
CA GLU A 182 1.95 -12.87 -8.90
C GLU A 182 2.98 -13.61 -8.02
N ILE A 183 2.94 -13.42 -6.70
CA ILE A 183 3.83 -14.10 -5.74
C ILE A 183 3.58 -15.61 -5.75
N LEU A 184 2.33 -16.05 -5.68
CA LEU A 184 1.99 -17.48 -5.70
C LEU A 184 2.42 -18.15 -7.00
N HIS A 185 2.24 -17.45 -8.12
CA HIS A 185 2.70 -17.91 -9.42
C HIS A 185 4.21 -18.00 -9.53
N ALA A 186 4.93 -16.96 -9.11
CA ALA A 186 6.39 -16.96 -9.08
C ALA A 186 6.93 -18.07 -8.18
N ALA A 187 6.29 -18.28 -7.02
CA ALA A 187 6.63 -19.31 -6.05
C ALA A 187 6.25 -20.73 -6.47
N LEU A 188 5.47 -20.90 -7.55
CA LEU A 188 4.91 -22.19 -7.98
C LEU A 188 4.05 -22.86 -6.90
N LEU A 189 3.22 -22.09 -6.19
CA LEU A 189 2.39 -22.57 -5.09
C LEU A 189 0.92 -22.30 -5.34
N ARG A 190 0.07 -23.31 -5.12
CA ARG A 190 -1.39 -23.10 -5.21
C ARG A 190 -1.88 -22.21 -4.07
N HIS A 191 -2.89 -21.40 -4.37
CA HIS A 191 -3.53 -20.50 -3.41
C HIS A 191 -4.08 -21.20 -2.17
N ASP A 192 -4.45 -22.49 -2.27
CA ASP A 192 -5.08 -23.27 -1.21
C ASP A 192 -4.11 -24.16 -0.42
N ARG A 193 -2.80 -24.10 -0.73
CA ARG A 193 -1.78 -24.70 0.12
C ARG A 193 -1.85 -24.09 1.51
N ILE A 194 -1.58 -24.92 2.52
CA ILE A 194 -1.58 -24.50 3.92
C ILE A 194 -0.15 -24.15 4.30
N GLY A 195 0.08 -22.97 4.89
CA GLY A 195 1.41 -22.47 5.26
C GLY A 195 2.21 -23.47 6.11
N SER A 196 1.57 -24.05 7.13
CA SER A 196 2.16 -25.06 8.01
C SER A 196 2.51 -26.40 7.35
N LYS A 197 2.07 -26.64 6.10
CA LYS A 197 2.35 -27.86 5.33
C LYS A 197 3.43 -27.66 4.26
N LEU A 198 4.02 -26.48 4.16
CA LEU A 198 5.07 -26.21 3.19
C LEU A 198 6.39 -26.85 3.64
N ILE A 199 7.08 -27.49 2.68
CA ILE A 199 8.45 -27.98 2.92
C ILE A 199 9.45 -26.82 2.82
N THR A 200 10.66 -27.01 3.36
CA THR A 200 11.70 -25.97 3.41
C THR A 200 11.98 -25.32 2.04
N GLN A 201 11.98 -26.11 0.96
CA GLN A 201 12.19 -25.57 -0.39
C GLN A 201 11.04 -24.67 -0.86
N GLU A 202 9.78 -25.02 -0.53
CA GLU A 202 8.61 -24.19 -0.85
C GLU A 202 8.64 -22.89 -0.06
N ILE A 203 9.00 -22.93 1.23
CA ILE A 203 9.17 -21.74 2.07
C ILE A 203 10.22 -20.80 1.47
N ARG A 204 11.37 -21.34 1.03
CA ARG A 204 12.43 -20.56 0.38
C ARG A 204 11.96 -19.91 -0.92
N ARG A 205 11.22 -20.64 -1.77
CA ARG A 205 10.65 -20.11 -3.01
C ARG A 205 9.63 -19.01 -2.73
N LEU A 206 8.73 -19.22 -1.75
CA LEU A 206 7.72 -18.24 -1.36
C LEU A 206 8.36 -16.95 -0.84
N TYR A 207 9.31 -17.07 0.09
CA TYR A 207 10.05 -15.92 0.62
C TYR A 207 10.71 -15.12 -0.50
N ARG A 208 11.44 -15.82 -1.38
CA ARG A 208 12.10 -15.19 -2.53
C ARG A 208 11.09 -14.49 -3.45
N ALA A 209 9.97 -15.14 -3.75
CA ALA A 209 8.93 -14.58 -4.61
C ALA A 209 8.30 -13.31 -4.01
N ILE A 210 8.03 -13.28 -2.69
CA ILE A 210 7.52 -12.09 -2.00
C ILE A 210 8.51 -10.93 -2.17
N VAL A 211 9.77 -11.15 -1.78
CA VAL A 211 10.79 -10.10 -1.81
C VAL A 211 11.04 -9.60 -3.23
N GLU A 212 11.26 -10.50 -4.20
CA GLU A 212 11.53 -10.11 -5.59
C GLU A 212 10.34 -9.39 -6.22
N THR A 213 9.12 -9.88 -6.02
CA THR A 213 7.90 -9.26 -6.60
C THR A 213 7.70 -7.85 -6.06
N VAL A 214 7.73 -7.68 -4.73
CA VAL A 214 7.51 -6.37 -4.09
C VAL A 214 8.59 -5.36 -4.50
N HIS A 215 9.87 -5.76 -4.47
CA HIS A 215 10.95 -4.86 -4.86
C HIS A 215 10.92 -4.51 -6.34
N ASN A 216 10.58 -5.47 -7.20
CA ASN A 216 10.45 -5.22 -8.64
C ASN A 216 9.26 -4.29 -8.92
N ALA A 217 8.13 -4.50 -8.24
CA ALA A 217 6.97 -3.60 -8.31
C ALA A 217 7.34 -2.18 -7.88
N CYS A 218 8.01 -1.99 -6.73
CA CYS A 218 8.47 -0.67 -6.29
C CYS A 218 9.44 -0.03 -7.30
N LYS A 219 10.37 -0.82 -7.85
CA LYS A 219 11.34 -0.35 -8.85
C LYS A 219 10.64 0.16 -10.10
N HIS A 220 9.57 -0.51 -10.51
CA HIS A 220 8.76 -0.17 -11.66
C HIS A 220 7.54 0.67 -11.30
N ARG A 221 7.53 1.35 -10.14
CA ARG A 221 6.49 2.29 -9.71
C ARG A 221 5.07 1.70 -9.64
N GLY A 222 4.96 0.40 -9.36
CA GLY A 222 3.69 -0.28 -9.25
C GLY A 222 3.01 -0.56 -10.58
N VAL A 223 1.76 -1.01 -10.51
CA VAL A 223 0.91 -1.31 -11.68
C VAL A 223 0.12 -0.09 -12.15
N SER A 224 -0.40 -0.14 -13.37
CA SER A 224 -1.33 0.84 -13.94
C SER A 224 -2.60 0.18 -14.48
N ILE A 225 -3.14 -0.75 -13.68
CA ILE A 225 -4.39 -1.43 -14.00
C ILE A 225 -5.59 -0.52 -13.70
N GLY A 226 -6.46 -0.34 -14.69
CA GLY A 226 -7.62 0.55 -14.58
C GLY A 226 -7.20 2.01 -14.62
N ASP A 227 -7.66 2.80 -13.66
CA ASP A 227 -7.33 4.23 -13.55
C ASP A 227 -6.16 4.49 -12.58
N MET A 228 -5.35 3.47 -12.28
CA MET A 228 -4.28 3.59 -11.30
C MET A 228 -3.06 4.30 -11.89
N VAL A 229 -2.67 5.38 -11.22
CA VAL A 229 -1.51 6.21 -11.53
C VAL A 229 -0.77 6.53 -10.24
N ASP A 230 0.49 6.93 -10.35
CA ASP A 230 1.26 7.40 -9.22
C ASP A 230 0.81 8.78 -8.72
N VAL A 231 1.49 9.28 -7.70
CA VAL A 231 1.13 10.54 -7.04
C VAL A 231 1.21 11.76 -7.96
N PHE A 232 1.92 11.69 -9.09
CA PHE A 232 2.01 12.77 -10.07
C PHE A 232 1.09 12.55 -11.28
N GLY A 233 0.32 11.46 -11.29
CA GLY A 233 -0.57 11.11 -12.40
C GLY A 233 0.13 10.34 -13.52
N GLU A 234 1.36 9.86 -13.31
CA GLU A 234 2.09 9.06 -14.29
C GLU A 234 1.80 7.57 -14.11
N SER A 235 1.88 6.82 -15.21
CA SER A 235 1.65 5.37 -15.18
C SER A 235 2.81 4.62 -14.52
N GLY A 236 2.47 3.58 -13.76
CA GLY A 236 3.40 2.53 -13.32
C GLY A 236 3.86 1.67 -14.49
N GLY A 237 5.00 1.00 -14.32
CA GLY A 237 5.63 0.14 -15.31
C GLY A 237 5.55 -1.35 -14.99
N TYR A 238 4.96 -1.75 -13.85
CA TYR A 238 4.94 -3.15 -13.46
C TYR A 238 3.99 -4.02 -14.31
N ASP A 239 3.07 -3.41 -15.06
CA ASP A 239 2.15 -4.11 -15.97
C ASP A 239 2.87 -4.99 -17.00
N GLU A 240 4.08 -4.58 -17.41
CA GLU A 240 4.93 -5.36 -18.32
C GLU A 240 5.45 -6.67 -17.70
N TYR A 241 5.44 -6.75 -16.37
CA TYR A 241 5.94 -7.87 -15.57
C TYR A 241 4.83 -8.77 -15.04
N ILE A 242 3.56 -8.39 -15.23
CA ILE A 242 2.41 -9.20 -14.82
C ILE A 242 2.39 -10.51 -15.61
N GLU A 243 2.44 -11.61 -14.87
CA GLU A 243 2.42 -12.95 -15.40
C GLU A 243 1.01 -13.54 -15.48
N VAL A 244 0.15 -13.30 -14.47
CA VAL A 244 -1.18 -13.93 -14.39
C VAL A 244 -2.33 -12.97 -14.12
N TYR A 245 -2.14 -11.92 -13.32
CA TYR A 245 -3.25 -11.10 -12.85
C TYR A 245 -4.01 -10.44 -14.00
N GLY A 246 -5.31 -10.70 -14.10
CA GLY A 246 -6.17 -10.12 -15.15
C GLY A 246 -5.97 -10.68 -16.56
N ARG A 247 -5.10 -11.68 -16.74
CA ARG A 247 -4.69 -12.18 -18.07
C ARG A 247 -5.37 -13.49 -18.49
N VAL A 248 -6.62 -13.71 -18.07
CA VAL A 248 -7.34 -14.99 -18.28
C VAL A 248 -7.39 -15.38 -19.76
N GLY A 249 -7.05 -16.63 -20.05
CA GLY A 249 -7.02 -17.18 -21.40
C GLY A 249 -5.77 -16.81 -22.19
N GLU A 250 -4.91 -15.93 -21.69
CA GLU A 250 -3.58 -15.70 -22.26
C GLU A 250 -2.59 -16.74 -21.75
N ARG A 251 -1.48 -16.88 -22.48
CA ARG A 251 -0.32 -17.62 -21.98
C ARG A 251 0.48 -16.76 -21.00
N SER A 252 0.87 -17.35 -19.87
CA SER A 252 1.84 -16.73 -18.95
C SER A 252 3.12 -16.35 -19.70
N ARG A 253 3.74 -15.20 -19.36
CA ARG A 253 4.90 -14.66 -20.10
C ARG A 253 6.12 -15.55 -19.93
N ASN A 254 6.26 -16.21 -18.78
CA ASN A 254 7.27 -17.23 -18.53
C ASN A 254 6.97 -18.59 -19.20
N GLY A 255 5.90 -18.68 -19.99
CA GLY A 255 5.58 -19.79 -20.89
C GLY A 255 5.04 -21.05 -20.20
N ARG A 256 4.73 -20.96 -18.91
CA ARG A 256 4.43 -22.13 -18.08
C ARG A 256 3.01 -22.68 -18.25
N GLY A 257 2.10 -21.96 -18.89
CA GLY A 257 0.73 -22.43 -19.16
C GLY A 257 -0.24 -21.29 -19.44
N ASP A 258 -1.48 -21.64 -19.74
CA ASP A 258 -2.56 -20.66 -19.91
C ASP A 258 -3.05 -20.18 -18.54
N VAL A 259 -3.38 -18.90 -18.46
CA VAL A 259 -3.87 -18.26 -17.24
C VAL A 259 -5.33 -18.62 -17.05
N MET A 260 -5.61 -19.25 -15.92
CA MET A 260 -6.93 -19.63 -15.45
C MET A 260 -7.43 -18.65 -14.39
N GLN A 261 -8.74 -18.65 -14.17
CA GLN A 261 -9.38 -17.87 -13.11
C GLN A 261 -10.16 -18.79 -12.18
N SER A 262 -10.04 -18.57 -10.88
CA SER A 262 -10.94 -19.10 -9.86
C SER A 262 -11.39 -17.97 -8.93
N ARG A 263 -12.16 -18.31 -7.89
CA ARG A 263 -12.53 -17.36 -6.83
C ARG A 263 -12.04 -17.86 -5.48
N VAL A 264 -11.37 -16.98 -4.74
CA VAL A 264 -10.89 -17.24 -3.38
C VAL A 264 -11.48 -16.16 -2.47
N GLY A 265 -12.31 -16.56 -1.50
CA GLY A 265 -12.98 -15.60 -0.61
C GLY A 265 -13.88 -14.60 -1.33
N GLY A 266 -14.42 -14.97 -2.50
CA GLY A 266 -15.24 -14.08 -3.33
C GLY A 266 -14.44 -13.17 -4.26
N ILE A 267 -13.10 -13.13 -4.18
CA ILE A 267 -12.23 -12.30 -5.02
C ILE A 267 -11.67 -13.15 -6.18
N PRO A 268 -11.54 -12.61 -7.40
CA PRO A 268 -10.81 -13.28 -8.47
C PRO A 268 -9.41 -13.74 -8.05
N HIS A 269 -9.01 -14.91 -8.53
CA HIS A 269 -7.66 -15.42 -8.39
C HIS A 269 -7.17 -15.93 -9.74
N TYR A 270 -6.06 -15.39 -10.20
CA TYR A 270 -5.43 -15.74 -11.46
C TYR A 270 -4.23 -16.64 -11.22
N TYR A 271 -4.14 -17.72 -11.97
CA TYR A 271 -3.13 -18.75 -11.76
C TYR A 271 -2.91 -19.60 -13.02
N CYS A 272 -1.94 -20.50 -12.96
CA CYS A 272 -1.77 -21.54 -13.97
C CYS A 272 -1.73 -22.93 -13.31
N ASP A 273 -2.11 -23.97 -14.05
CA ASP A 273 -2.39 -25.33 -13.57
C ASP A 273 -1.19 -26.13 -13.04
N TYR A 274 0.04 -25.73 -13.34
CA TYR A 274 1.27 -26.39 -12.89
C TYR A 274 1.72 -26.01 -11.46
N GLN A 275 1.03 -25.08 -10.80
CA GLN A 275 1.32 -24.71 -9.42
C GLN A 275 1.01 -25.88 -8.47
N VAL A 276 1.88 -26.13 -7.49
CA VAL A 276 1.78 -27.27 -6.55
C VAL A 276 1.31 -26.91 -5.16
#